data_AF-A0A950XIS9-F1
#
_entry.id   AF-A0A950XIS9-F1
#
_cell.length_a   1.000
_cell.length_b   1.000
_cell.length_c   1.000
_cell.angle_alpha   90.00
_cell.angle_beta   90.00
_cell.angle_gamma   90.00
#
_symmetry.space_group_name_H-M   'P 1'
#
loop_
_entity.id
_entity.type
_entity.pdbx_description
1 polymer ?
#
loop_
_entity_poly.entity_id
_entity_poly.type
_entity_poly.pdbx_seq_one_letter_code
_entity_poly.pdbx_strand_id
1 'polypeptide(L)' 'MRHMVKERTSDSSHRFPEGNFSHLVRTFRESNNWTEARLAMLAGMTAADIQAIEAGTRKPTPTEIEDISRAFHLVVPK' A
#
# COMPACT_ATOMS: atom_id res chain seq x y z
N MET A 1 41.53 25.76 -4.68
CA MET A 1 40.99 24.48 -4.16
C MET A 1 39.64 24.75 -3.53
N ARG A 2 38.54 24.32 -4.15
CA ARG A 2 37.19 24.33 -3.55
C ARG A 2 36.79 22.88 -3.38
N HIS A 3 36.56 22.46 -2.13
CA HIS A 3 36.00 21.15 -1.82
C HIS A 3 34.56 21.12 -2.35
N MET A 4 34.35 20.42 -3.46
CA MET A 4 33.03 20.10 -3.96
C MET A 4 32.57 18.85 -3.20
N VAL A 5 31.63 19.02 -2.27
CA VAL A 5 30.96 17.93 -1.57
C VAL A 5 30.27 17.09 -2.65
N LYS A 6 30.65 15.81 -2.75
CA LYS A 6 29.92 14.85 -3.57
C LYS A 6 28.52 14.71 -2.98
N GLU A 7 27.54 15.36 -3.61
CA GLU A 7 26.14 15.12 -3.33
C GLU A 7 25.87 13.63 -3.54
N ARG A 8 25.55 12.97 -2.42
CA ARG A 8 25.23 11.55 -2.39
C ARG A 8 23.93 11.38 -3.17
N THR A 9 24.03 10.63 -4.25
CA THR A 9 22.92 10.11 -5.03
C THR A 9 21.85 9.49 -4.14
N SER A 10 20.65 10.03 -4.18
CA SER A 10 19.43 9.24 -4.07
C SER A 10 18.48 9.81 -5.12
N ASP A 11 18.70 9.34 -6.34
CA ASP A 11 17.75 9.43 -7.43
C ASP A 11 16.43 8.79 -6.95
N SER A 12 15.48 9.63 -6.59
CA SER A 12 14.10 9.27 -6.26
C SER A 12 13.16 9.61 -7.42
N SER A 13 13.67 9.63 -8.66
CA SER A 13 12.81 9.78 -9.82
C SER A 13 11.93 8.52 -9.95
N HIS A 14 10.62 8.73 -9.76
CA HIS A 14 9.51 7.80 -10.05
C HIS A 14 9.03 6.79 -8.97
N ARG A 15 8.68 7.26 -7.77
CA ARG A 15 7.48 6.73 -7.05
C ARG A 15 6.41 7.80 -7.22
N PHE A 16 5.46 7.77 -8.16
CA PHE A 16 4.48 6.73 -8.49
C PHE A 16 4.02 6.89 -9.96
N PRO A 17 3.26 5.93 -10.53
CA PRO A 17 1.86 6.26 -10.76
C PRO A 17 0.98 5.29 -9.99
N GLU A 18 0.18 5.86 -9.09
CA GLU A 18 -0.77 5.14 -8.24
C GLU A 18 -1.67 4.23 -9.09
N GLY A 19 -1.75 2.96 -8.71
CA GLY A 19 -3.09 2.39 -8.65
C GLY A 19 -3.76 3.08 -7.48
N ASN A 20 -4.79 3.91 -7.74
CA ASN A 20 -5.65 4.55 -6.73
C ASN A 20 -5.91 3.59 -5.54
N PHE A 21 -6.09 2.30 -5.84
CA PHE A 21 -6.28 1.26 -4.86
C PHE A 21 -5.18 1.12 -3.79
N SER A 22 -3.89 0.98 -4.14
CA SER A 22 -2.81 0.77 -3.13
C SER A 22 -2.72 1.93 -2.15
N HIS A 23 -2.84 3.15 -2.65
CA HIS A 23 -2.84 4.36 -1.82
C HIS A 23 -4.12 4.43 -0.96
N LEU A 24 -5.30 4.18 -1.53
CA LEU A 24 -6.56 4.12 -0.79
C LEU A 24 -6.54 3.11 0.35
N VAL A 25 -6.00 1.91 0.11
CA VAL A 25 -5.89 0.86 1.13
C VAL A 25 -5.08 1.37 2.32
N ARG A 26 -3.92 1.98 2.06
CA ARG A 26 -3.09 2.57 3.11
C ARG A 26 -3.81 3.71 3.82
N THR A 27 -4.40 4.65 3.09
CA THR A 27 -5.12 5.80 3.66
C THR A 27 -6.27 5.35 4.56
N PHE A 28 -7.07 4.37 4.12
CA PHE A 28 -8.19 3.86 4.91
C PHE A 28 -7.70 3.11 6.13
N ARG A 29 -6.64 2.30 5.99
CA ARG A 29 -6.01 1.61 7.12
C ARG A 29 -5.52 2.59 8.19
N GLU A 30 -4.76 3.61 7.78
CA GLU A 30 -4.23 4.63 8.69
C GLU A 30 -5.35 5.47 9.32
N SER A 31 -6.40 5.81 8.57
CA SER A 31 -7.57 6.54 9.08
C SER A 31 -8.36 5.74 10.14
N ASN A 32 -8.33 4.41 10.07
CA ASN A 32 -8.91 3.52 11.07
C ASN A 32 -7.95 3.21 12.25
N ASN A 33 -6.75 3.81 12.28
CA ASN A 33 -5.67 3.50 13.24
C ASN A 33 -5.27 2.02 13.24
N TRP A 34 -5.28 1.37 12.08
CA TRP A 34 -4.91 -0.03 11.94
C TRP A 34 -3.45 -0.21 11.53
N THR A 35 -2.82 -1.25 12.08
CA THR A 35 -1.54 -1.76 11.57
C THR A 35 -1.77 -2.58 10.30
N GLU A 36 -0.74 -2.79 9.48
CA GLU A 36 -0.81 -3.71 8.33
C GLU A 36 -1.27 -5.11 8.76
N ALA A 37 -0.78 -5.60 9.90
CA ALA A 37 -1.20 -6.87 10.49
C ALA A 37 -2.69 -6.89 10.87
N ARG A 38 -3.25 -5.76 11.34
CA ARG A 38 -4.68 -5.68 11.66
C ARG A 38 -5.53 -5.77 10.40
N LEU A 39 -5.17 -5.04 9.34
CA LEU A 39 -5.88 -5.14 8.06
C LEU A 39 -5.76 -6.55 7.47
N ALA A 40 -4.56 -7.12 7.49
CA ALA A 40 -4.30 -8.47 7.03
C ALA A 40 -5.20 -9.50 7.73
N MET A 41 -5.31 -9.42 9.07
CA MET A 41 -6.20 -10.28 9.85
C MET A 41 -7.67 -10.15 9.44
N LEU A 42 -8.14 -8.94 9.16
CA LEU A 42 -9.53 -8.69 8.73
C LEU A 42 -9.81 -9.14 7.30
N ALA A 43 -8.81 -9.04 6.41
CA ALA A 43 -8.90 -9.43 5.01
C ALA A 43 -8.53 -10.91 4.76
N GLY A 44 -8.12 -11.67 5.78
CA GLY A 44 -7.68 -13.05 5.60
C GLY A 44 -6.34 -13.18 4.85
N MET A 45 -5.46 -12.18 4.97
CA MET A 45 -4.16 -12.09 4.30
C MET A 45 -3.01 -12.07 5.31
N THR A 46 -1.75 -12.04 4.83
CA THR A 46 -0.59 -11.80 5.70
C THR A 46 -0.21 -10.32 5.73
N ALA A 47 0.49 -9.89 6.79
CA ALA A 47 0.99 -8.50 6.88
C ALA A 47 1.96 -8.17 5.73
N ALA A 48 2.76 -9.15 5.29
CA ALA A 48 3.66 -9.00 4.15
C ALA A 48 2.90 -8.79 2.83
N ASP A 49 1.75 -9.44 2.66
CA ASP A 49 0.89 -9.23 1.50
C ASP A 49 0.34 -7.81 1.46
N ILE A 50 -0.17 -7.31 2.59
CA ILE A 50 -0.67 -5.94 2.71
C ILE A 50 0.45 -4.94 2.45
N GLN A 51 1.63 -5.14 3.04
CA GLN A 51 2.78 -4.27 2.82
C GLN A 51 3.18 -4.22 1.33
N ALA A 52 3.20 -5.36 0.64
CA ALA A 52 3.54 -5.42 -0.79
C ALA A 52 2.48 -4.75 -1.67
N ILE A 53 1.20 -4.88 -1.31
CA ILE A 53 0.08 -4.19 -1.98
C ILE A 53 0.19 -2.67 -1.78
N GLU A 54 0.37 -2.20 -0.55
CA GLU A 54 0.47 -0.78 -0.22
C GLU A 54 1.74 -0.14 -0.83
N ALA A 55 2.84 -0.88 -0.89
CA ALA A 55 4.07 -0.46 -1.56
C ALA A 55 3.97 -0.48 -3.09
N GLY A 56 2.91 -1.06 -3.65
CA GLY A 56 2.71 -1.22 -5.09
C GLY A 56 3.67 -2.23 -5.74
N THR A 57 4.42 -2.99 -4.95
CA THR A 57 5.34 -4.03 -5.46
C THR A 57 4.61 -5.30 -5.87
N ARG A 58 3.36 -5.46 -5.39
CA ARG A 58 2.46 -6.54 -5.79
C ARG A 58 1.08 -6.00 -6.13
N LYS A 59 0.53 -6.44 -7.26
CA LYS A 59 -0.86 -6.17 -7.63
C LYS A 59 -1.78 -7.20 -6.95
N PRO A 60 -2.86 -6.77 -6.27
CA PRO A 60 -3.85 -7.69 -5.74
C PRO A 60 -4.70 -8.32 -6.85
N THR A 61 -5.16 -9.54 -6.61
CA THR A 61 -6.17 -10.21 -7.43
C THR A 61 -7.56 -9.61 -7.18
N PRO A 62 -8.56 -9.85 -8.05
CA PRO A 62 -9.93 -9.41 -7.80
C PRO A 62 -10.50 -9.90 -6.46
N THR A 63 -10.24 -11.16 -6.10
CA THR A 63 -10.69 -11.71 -4.80
C THR A 63 -10.05 -10.97 -3.63
N GLU A 64 -8.75 -10.68 -3.69
CA GLU A 64 -8.07 -9.90 -2.64
C GLU A 64 -8.59 -8.46 -2.55
N ILE A 65 -8.95 -7.84 -3.69
CA ILE A 65 -9.60 -6.52 -3.71
C ILE A 65 -10.95 -6.60 -2.98
N GLU A 66 -11.74 -7.63 -3.22
CA GLU A 66 -13.00 -7.83 -2.51
C GLU A 66 -12.79 -8.09 -1.02
N ASP A 67 -11.80 -8.90 -0.62
CA ASP A 67 -11.48 -9.18 0.77
C ASP A 67 -11.09 -7.91 1.53
N ILE A 68 -10.22 -7.09 0.93
CA ILE A 68 -9.82 -5.79 1.48
C ILE A 68 -11.03 -4.84 1.55
N SER A 69 -11.88 -4.83 0.51
CA SER A 69 -13.10 -4.01 0.50
C SER A 69 -14.07 -4.41 1.60
N ARG A 70 -14.26 -5.72 1.82
CA ARG A 70 -15.07 -6.28 2.91
C ARG A 70 -14.51 -5.94 4.28
N ALA A 71 -13.18 -5.97 4.44
CA ALA A 71 -12.52 -5.55 5.68
C ALA A 71 -12.79 -4.07 6.04
N PHE A 72 -12.98 -3.21 5.03
CA PHE A 72 -13.39 -1.82 5.20
C PHE A 72 -14.92 -1.61 5.20
N HIS A 73 -15.71 -2.68 5.14
CA HIS A 73 -17.17 -2.64 5.00
C HIS A 73 -17.66 -1.84 3.78
N LEU A 74 -16.89 -1.85 2.68
CA LEU A 74 -17.27 -1.23 1.42
C LEU A 74 -18.13 -2.18 0.59
N VAL A 75 -19.16 -1.65 -0.05
CA VAL A 75 -20.00 -2.41 -0.98
C VAL A 75 -19.24 -2.57 -2.30
N VAL A 76 -18.97 -3.82 -2.69
CA VAL A 76 -18.45 -4.15 -4.03
C VAL A 76 -19.65 -4.48 -4.93
N PRO A 77 -20.00 -3.64 -5.92
CA PRO A 77 -21.08 -3.96 -6.85
C PRO A 77 -20.71 -5.19 -7.69
N LYS A 78 -21.69 -6.07 -7.90
CA LYS A 78 -21.55 -7.27 -8.74
C LYS A 78 -21.65 -6.95 -10.22
#